data_AF-A0AAX3KNA3-F1
#
_entry.id   AF-A0AAX3KNA3-F1
#
_cell.length_a   1.000
_cell.length_b   1.000
_cell.length_c   1.000
_cell.angle_alpha   90.00
_cell.angle_beta   90.00
_cell.angle_gamma   90.00
#
_symmetry.space_group_name_H-M   'P 1'
#
loop_
_entity.id
_entity.type
_entity.pdbx_description
1 polymer ?
#
loop_
_entity_poly.entity_id
_entity_poly.type
_entity_poly.pdbx_seq_one_letter_code
_entity_poly.pdbx_strand_id
1 'polypeptide(L)'
;MAGIKAQPGWLIVITGHTDATGKDENNLRLSRARASAVHDWIQHMGDIPSNCLAVQGLGASQPIESNDTEQGRSANRRVEIRLVPEAGACQSSTAGSGLQPLSHSATSNS
;
A
#
# COMPACT_ATOMS: atom_id res chain seq x y z
N MET A 1 -21.92 1.33 0.21
CA MET A 1 -20.53 1.52 0.68
C MET A 1 -19.71 0.34 0.18
N ALA A 2 -18.48 0.56 -0.28
CA ALA A 2 -17.64 -0.54 -0.75
C ALA A 2 -17.31 -1.47 0.43
N GLY A 3 -17.60 -2.78 0.31
CA GLY A 3 -17.43 -3.76 1.39
C GLY A 3 -15.99 -4.26 1.55
N ILE A 4 -14.99 -3.39 1.36
CA ILE A 4 -13.58 -3.76 1.45
C ILE A 4 -13.19 -3.79 2.93
N LYS A 5 -12.62 -4.90 3.40
CA LYS A 5 -12.19 -5.09 4.79
C LYS A 5 -10.73 -5.51 4.83
N ALA A 6 -9.98 -4.94 5.75
CA ALA A 6 -8.61 -5.36 6.05
C ALA A 6 -8.60 -6.76 6.70
N GLN A 7 -7.54 -7.53 6.44
CA GLN A 7 -7.31 -8.84 7.08
C GLN A 7 -5.88 -8.86 7.67
N PRO A 8 -5.72 -9.04 8.99
CA PRO A 8 -4.40 -9.19 9.61
C PRO A 8 -3.57 -10.29 8.92
N GLY A 9 -2.27 -10.03 8.74
CA GLY A 9 -1.36 -10.96 8.06
C GLY A 9 -1.41 -10.90 6.53
N TRP A 10 -2.19 -9.99 5.95
CA TRP A 10 -2.27 -9.77 4.51
C TRP A 10 -2.01 -8.30 4.17
N LEU A 11 -1.09 -8.07 3.24
CA LEU A 11 -0.78 -6.76 2.67
C LEU A 11 -1.53 -6.59 1.34
N ILE A 12 -2.22 -5.46 1.21
CA ILE A 12 -2.83 -5.04 -0.05
C ILE A 12 -1.77 -4.26 -0.83
N VAL A 13 -1.22 -4.85 -1.88
CA VAL A 13 -0.23 -4.21 -2.76
C VAL A 13 -0.94 -3.63 -3.97
N ILE A 14 -0.77 -2.33 -4.18
CA ILE A 14 -1.40 -1.57 -5.27
C ILE A 14 -0.29 -1.15 -6.22
N THR A 15 -0.31 -1.69 -7.43
CA THR A 15 0.76 -1.50 -8.41
C THR A 15 0.22 -0.77 -9.63
N GLY A 16 0.81 0.39 -9.93
CA GLY A 16 0.48 1.15 -11.13
C GLY A 16 1.37 0.76 -12.30
N HIS A 17 0.80 0.78 -13.49
CA HIS A 17 1.47 0.54 -14.76
C HIS A 17 1.15 1.64 -15.78
N THR A 18 2.03 1.80 -16.76
CA THR A 18 1.83 2.64 -17.94
C THR A 18 2.02 1.80 -19.20
N ASP A 19 1.64 2.38 -20.35
CA ASP A 19 2.19 1.92 -21.62
C ASP A 19 3.64 2.41 -21.78
N ALA A 20 4.29 1.98 -22.87
CA ALA A 20 5.69 2.30 -23.18
C ALA A 20 5.91 3.72 -23.75
N THR A 21 4.89 4.57 -23.82
CA THR A 21 5.02 5.92 -24.38
C THR A 21 5.69 6.85 -23.38
N GLY A 22 6.62 7.69 -23.85
CA GLY A 22 7.29 8.69 -23.02
C GLY A 22 8.54 8.17 -22.33
N LYS A 23 9.08 8.97 -21.40
CA LYS A 23 10.33 8.65 -20.67
C LYS A 23 10.05 7.74 -19.49
N ASP A 24 10.96 6.80 -19.24
CA ASP A 24 10.85 5.83 -18.13
C ASP A 24 10.62 6.50 -16.77
N GLU A 25 11.33 7.58 -16.47
CA GLU A 25 11.17 8.33 -15.21
C GLU A 25 9.76 8.93 -15.08
N ASN A 26 9.21 9.47 -16.17
CA ASN A 26 7.85 10.01 -16.19
C ASN A 26 6.83 8.88 -15.99
N ASN A 27 7.07 7.72 -16.60
CA ASN A 27 6.22 6.54 -16.48
C ASN A 27 6.25 5.96 -15.06
N LEU A 28 7.41 5.93 -14.40
CA LEU A 28 7.53 5.56 -12.99
C LEU A 28 6.76 6.52 -12.07
N ARG A 29 6.90 7.83 -12.29
CA ARG A 29 6.16 8.84 -11.51
C ARG A 29 4.65 8.74 -11.74
N LEU A 30 4.22 8.60 -13.00
CA LEU A 30 2.81 8.50 -13.37
C LEU A 30 2.15 7.24 -12.82
N SER A 31 2.80 6.08 -12.98
CA SER A 31 2.31 4.82 -12.43
C SER A 31 2.19 4.87 -10.90
N ARG A 32 3.20 5.41 -10.20
CA ARG A 32 3.13 5.58 -8.74
C ARG A 32 1.99 6.50 -8.32
N ALA A 33 1.80 7.63 -9.00
CA ALA A 33 0.73 8.58 -8.69
C ALA A 33 -0.67 7.94 -8.87
N ARG A 34 -0.87 7.14 -9.92
CA ARG A 34 -2.13 6.39 -10.13
C ARG A 34 -2.38 5.37 -9.02
N ALA A 35 -1.36 4.61 -8.63
CA ALA A 35 -1.47 3.65 -7.54
C ALA A 35 -1.73 4.33 -6.19
N SER A 36 -1.11 5.48 -5.92
CA SER A 36 -1.40 6.32 -4.75
C SER A 36 -2.85 6.80 -4.72
N ALA A 37 -3.41 7.24 -5.85
CA ALA A 37 -4.81 7.65 -5.88
C ALA A 37 -5.78 6.52 -5.52
N VAL A 38 -5.49 5.28 -5.96
CA VAL A 38 -6.28 4.09 -5.59
C VAL A 38 -6.07 3.73 -4.12
N HIS A 39 -4.82 3.80 -3.62
CA HIS A 39 -4.51 3.64 -2.20
C HIS A 39 -5.37 4.56 -1.33
N ASP A 40 -5.37 5.85 -1.65
CA ASP A 40 -6.09 6.86 -0.88
C ASP A 40 -7.59 6.56 -0.93
N TRP A 41 -8.14 6.21 -2.09
CA TRP A 41 -9.54 5.82 -2.21
C TRP A 41 -9.88 4.59 -1.34
N ILE A 42 -9.05 3.54 -1.33
CA ILE A 42 -9.26 2.33 -0.52
C ILE A 42 -9.20 2.66 0.97
N GLN A 43 -8.22 3.46 1.39
CA GLN A 43 -8.07 3.88 2.78
C GLN A 43 -9.32 4.64 3.27
N HIS A 44 -9.79 5.63 2.50
CA HIS A 44 -10.94 6.45 2.90
C HIS A 44 -12.28 5.69 2.84
N MET A 45 -12.49 4.88 1.80
CA MET A 45 -13.77 4.19 1.60
C MET A 45 -13.91 2.91 2.42
N GLY A 46 -12.80 2.25 2.74
CA GLY A 46 -12.77 0.98 3.46
C GLY A 46 -12.36 1.08 4.93
N ASP A 47 -12.04 2.28 5.41
CA ASP A 47 -11.48 2.50 6.77
C ASP A 47 -10.26 1.60 7.04
N ILE A 48 -9.37 1.50 6.05
CA ILE A 48 -8.21 0.60 6.06
C ILE A 48 -6.97 1.35 6.55
N PRO A 49 -6.33 0.91 7.64
CA PRO A 49 -5.08 1.51 8.13
C PRO A 49 -3.97 1.54 7.08
N SER A 50 -3.10 2.55 7.10
CA SER A 50 -2.00 2.65 6.12
C SER A 50 -1.02 1.47 6.18
N ASN A 51 -0.83 0.84 7.33
CA ASN A 51 0.04 -0.34 7.49
C ASN A 51 -0.56 -1.63 6.86
N CYS A 52 -1.75 -1.56 6.28
CA CYS A 52 -2.36 -2.62 5.48
C CYS A 52 -2.07 -2.52 3.99
N LEU A 53 -1.54 -1.38 3.54
CA LEU A 53 -1.49 -1.01 2.13
C LEU A 53 -0.06 -0.70 1.73
N ALA A 54 0.33 -1.09 0.52
CA ALA A 54 1.59 -0.71 -0.09
C ALA A 54 1.37 -0.21 -1.52
N VAL A 55 2.13 0.80 -1.91
CA VAL A 55 2.05 1.43 -3.23
C VAL A 55 3.33 1.17 -4.01
N GLN A 56 3.17 0.71 -5.25
CA GLN A 56 4.26 0.52 -6.20
C GLN A 56 3.93 1.18 -7.55
N GLY A 57 4.92 1.81 -8.17
CA GLY A 57 4.85 2.24 -9.56
C GLY A 57 5.91 1.51 -10.37
N LEU A 58 5.49 0.80 -11.42
CA LEU A 58 6.40 0.01 -12.27
C LEU A 58 6.62 0.62 -13.66
N GLY A 59 5.99 1.76 -13.96
CA GLY A 59 6.02 2.37 -15.28
C GLY A 59 5.61 1.37 -16.36
N ALA A 60 6.40 1.30 -17.43
CA ALA A 60 6.16 0.42 -18.58
C ALA A 60 6.84 -0.96 -18.47
N SER A 61 7.50 -1.27 -17.35
CA SER A 61 8.41 -2.42 -17.24
C SER A 61 7.74 -3.80 -17.24
N GLN A 62 6.41 -3.86 -17.04
CA GLN A 62 5.64 -5.10 -17.01
C GLN A 62 4.38 -4.98 -17.90
N PRO A 63 4.54 -4.99 -19.23
CA PRO A 63 3.42 -4.99 -20.15
C PRO A 63 2.70 -6.33 -20.09
N ILE A 64 1.37 -6.30 -20.20
CA ILE A 64 0.53 -7.49 -20.33
C ILE A 64 0.09 -7.72 -21.78
N GLU A 65 0.20 -6.68 -22.62
CA GLU A 65 -0.11 -6.70 -24.04
C GLU A 65 0.93 -5.91 -24.85
N SER A 66 0.94 -6.09 -26.18
CA SER A 66 1.84 -5.32 -27.06
C SER A 66 1.59 -3.80 -26.97
N ASN A 67 2.66 -3.00 -26.95
CA ASN A 67 2.57 -1.54 -27.00
C ASN A 67 2.43 -0.97 -28.43
N ASP A 68 2.42 -1.84 -29.43
CA ASP A 68 2.34 -1.45 -30.85
C ASP A 68 0.90 -1.10 -31.27
N THR A 69 -0.10 -1.58 -30.53
CA THR A 69 -1.52 -1.30 -30.78
C THR A 69 -2.10 -0.40 -29.70
N GLU A 70 -3.09 0.43 -30.05
CA GLU A 70 -3.77 1.26 -29.04
C GLU A 70 -4.51 0.41 -28.00
N GLN A 71 -5.07 -0.72 -28.42
CA GLN A 71 -5.72 -1.67 -27.51
C GLN A 71 -4.73 -2.20 -26.46
N GLY A 72 -3.55 -2.66 -26.89
CA GLY A 72 -2.55 -3.19 -25.96
C GLY A 72 -1.94 -2.10 -25.07
N ARG A 73 -1.72 -0.88 -25.58
CA ARG A 73 -1.37 0.28 -24.73
C ARG A 73 -2.43 0.57 -23.68
N SER A 74 -3.71 0.55 -24.06
CA SER A 74 -4.81 0.75 -23.13
C SER A 74 -4.85 -0.33 -22.04
N ALA A 75 -4.59 -1.59 -22.40
CA ALA A 75 -4.50 -2.69 -21.43
C ALA A 75 -3.31 -2.51 -20.46
N ASN A 76 -2.18 -1.98 -20.95
CA ASN A 76 -0.99 -1.72 -20.13
C ASN A 76 -1.18 -0.55 -19.15
N ARG A 77 -2.02 0.45 -19.49
CA ARG A 77 -2.40 1.56 -18.59
C ARG A 77 -3.40 1.09 -17.50
N ARG A 78 -2.91 0.34 -16.52
CA ARG A 78 -3.74 -0.27 -15.46
C ARG A 78 -3.21 0.00 -14.05
N VAL A 79 -4.05 -0.30 -13.06
CA VAL A 79 -3.65 -0.49 -11.67
C VAL A 79 -4.04 -1.92 -11.27
N GLU A 80 -3.09 -2.65 -10.68
CA GLU A 80 -3.28 -3.99 -10.17
C GLU A 80 -3.36 -3.96 -8.64
N ILE A 81 -4.24 -4.77 -8.06
CA ILE A 81 -4.38 -4.92 -6.60
C ILE A 81 -4.15 -6.39 -6.27
N ARG A 82 -3.16 -6.67 -5.44
CA ARG A 82 -2.79 -8.03 -5.02
C ARG A 82 -2.86 -8.14 -3.50
N LEU A 83 -3.26 -9.30 -3.02
CA LEU A 83 -3.15 -9.69 -1.61
C LEU A 83 -1.91 -10.55 -1.44
N VAL A 84 -1.00 -10.12 -0.57
CA VAL A 84 0.25 -10.83 -0.29
C VAL A 84 0.28 -11.21 1.20
N PRO A 85 0.55 -12.47 1.56
CA PRO A 85 0.78 -12.82 2.96
C PRO A 85 1.98 -12.04 3.50
N GLU A 86 1.77 -11.26 4.56
CA GLU A 86 2.78 -10.43 5.21
C GLU A 86 2.45 -10.39 6.70
N ALA A 87 3.21 -11.13 7.51
CA ALA A 87 2.84 -11.41 8.89
C ALA A 87 2.58 -10.14 9.72
N GLY A 88 3.35 -9.07 9.47
CA GLY A 88 3.21 -7.78 10.16
C GLY A 88 2.15 -6.83 9.60
N ALA A 89 1.58 -7.12 8.43
CA ALA A 89 0.61 -6.23 7.80
C ALA A 89 -0.73 -6.27 8.54
N CYS A 90 -1.41 -5.11 8.56
CA CYS A 90 -2.72 -4.97 9.19
C CYS A 90 -2.81 -5.39 10.67
N GLN A 91 -1.69 -5.48 11.38
CA GLN A 91 -1.72 -5.71 12.81
C GLN A 91 -2.17 -4.42 13.51
N SER A 92 -3.21 -4.51 14.33
CA SER A 92 -3.59 -3.43 15.24
C SER A 92 -2.47 -3.25 16.26
N SER A 93 -1.77 -2.13 16.24
CA SER A 93 -0.76 -1.79 17.25
C SER A 93 -1.42 -1.65 18.62
N THR A 94 -1.55 -2.77 19.33
CA THR A 94 -2.05 -2.82 20.71
C THR A 94 -0.93 -3.32 21.61
N ALA A 95 0.18 -2.57 21.67
CA ALA A 95 1.21 -2.73 22.70
C ALA A 95 2.18 -1.54 22.65
N GLY A 96 2.13 -0.64 23.64
CA GLY A 96 3.20 0.36 23.80
C GLY A 96 2.91 1.71 24.48
N SER A 97 1.79 1.91 25.18
CA SER A 97 1.67 2.98 26.19
C SER A 97 1.32 2.36 27.53
N GLY A 98 2.33 1.76 28.14
CA GLY A 98 2.28 1.13 29.44
C GLY A 98 3.62 1.31 30.16
N LEU A 99 4.14 2.54 30.18
CA LEU A 99 5.12 2.93 31.19
C LEU A 99 4.35 3.14 32.50
N GLN A 100 4.18 2.06 33.28
CA GLN A 100 3.90 2.19 34.70
C GLN A 100 5.13 2.79 35.39
N PRO A 101 4.99 3.82 36.24
CA PRO A 101 6.10 4.27 37.06
C PRO A 101 6.45 3.17 38.07
N LEU A 102 7.72 2.80 38.15
CA LEU A 102 8.24 1.90 39.18
C LEU A 102 8.10 2.59 40.54
N SER A 103 7.03 2.31 41.28
CA SER A 103 6.92 2.61 42.70
C SER A 103 7.79 1.63 43.48
N HIS A 104 8.94 2.08 43.97
CA HIS A 104 9.62 1.43 45.10
C HIS A 104 9.67 2.44 46.26
N SER A 105 8.71 2.29 47.15
CA SER A 105 8.78 2.80 48.52
C SER A 105 9.73 1.89 49.30
N ALA A 106 10.87 2.42 49.74
CA ALA A 106 11.71 1.79 50.77
C ALA A 106 12.23 2.88 51.73
N THR A 107 11.54 2.99 52.86
CA THR A 107 12.02 3.21 54.24
C THR A 107 13.33 3.99 54.51
N SER A 108 13.19 5.01 55.36
CA SER A 108 14.10 5.54 56.40
C SER A 108 15.54 5.03 56.47
N ASN A 109 16.53 5.93 56.55
CA ASN A 109 17.17 6.29 57.83
C ASN A 109 18.21 7.43 57.68
N SER A 110 18.35 8.22 58.75
CA SER A 110 19.35 9.25 59.08
C SER A 110 19.04 10.70 58.69
#